data_AF-A0A0G1VCG0-F1
#
_entry.id   AF-A0A0G1VCG0-F1
#
_cell.length_a   1.000
_cell.length_b   1.000
_cell.length_c   1.000
_cell.angle_alpha   90.00
_cell.angle_beta   90.00
_cell.angle_gamma   90.00
#
_symmetry.space_group_name_H-M   'P 1'
#
loop_
_entity.id
_entity.type
_entity.pdbx_description
1 polymer ?
#
loop_
_entity_poly.entity_id
_entity_poly.type
_entity_poly.pdbx_seq_one_letter_code
_entity_poly.pdbx_strand_id
1 'polypeptide(L)'
;MNTKQHFFAGAPLPVVSQSLKVVRNKSLKIRRFTQQSLVTFDMVVGQGNRPDRMHTQLVEWGVIHPFDYFFTGSRVGVQGIAKNWVEREVVENLEEQMPYIWDSPIMWGRFFGLLDANPNKKIIVISSAPRKEHERLAAYPNVLFASPAPRLAVRFEYDKRYMAELYNSIGMEYRVYNYASSEAIVNGYKFHAEKLESESLVVQAAQGSGGVTMKSSTQALFFVNSEEAFRSAVRALAGEGALRVMKRYEGVPSNSAGLALPFGTYISGIPTVKPCGIRELGARSGTSGGNQWDTRFPISAIDSQFEQLAKVGSKMADSGFHGVFGLDPIMPLVNKGEVFNSEINARSQGPDPQRAWAAHQVGILTLEEMQLAYYLGCPPELFPKTKDYNLITRWLRIPPYLKLFPKHDQVVRRNFNGYWKWRNGLVQTSSKGASLRISGAPRVGQKIVASSPDNFLYVKFLDVDMEIFTKEEQPKLTPLALEIVNHLYANI
;
A
#
# COMPACT_ATOMS: atom_id res chain seq x y z
N MET A 1 13.67 27.80 11.88
CA MET A 1 12.98 26.63 12.46
C MET A 1 13.53 25.36 11.82
N ASN A 2 13.77 24.30 12.60
CA ASN A 2 14.36 23.05 12.11
C ASN A 2 13.33 22.37 11.18
N THR A 3 13.60 22.32 9.87
CA THR A 3 12.66 21.93 8.79
C THR A 3 11.97 20.58 8.98
N LYS A 4 12.46 19.75 9.90
CA LYS A 4 11.91 18.42 10.22
C LYS A 4 10.81 18.42 11.29
N GLN A 5 10.54 19.54 11.97
CA GLN A 5 9.47 19.60 13.00
C GLN A 5 8.07 19.34 12.41
N HIS A 6 7.83 19.70 11.14
CA HIS A 6 6.54 19.49 10.48
C HIS A 6 6.17 18.00 10.32
N PHE A 7 7.15 17.10 10.26
CA PHE A 7 6.93 15.65 10.19
C PHE A 7 6.39 15.07 11.50
N PHE A 8 6.52 15.78 12.62
CA PHE A 8 6.17 15.30 13.96
C PHE A 8 5.16 16.21 14.66
N ALA A 9 4.24 16.82 13.87
CA ALA A 9 3.21 17.69 14.42
C ALA A 9 2.36 16.98 15.50
N GLY A 10 2.32 17.57 16.69
CA GLY A 10 1.60 17.05 17.87
C GLY A 10 2.39 16.03 18.71
N ALA A 11 3.62 15.69 18.33
CA ALA A 11 4.43 14.72 19.04
C ALA A 11 5.09 15.27 20.32
N PRO A 12 5.37 14.42 21.33
CA PRO A 12 6.24 14.78 22.45
C PRO A 12 7.69 14.89 21.96
N LEU A 13 8.05 16.06 21.42
CA LEU A 13 9.30 16.29 20.70
C LEU A 13 10.57 15.85 21.45
N PRO A 14 10.73 16.05 22.78
CA PRO A 14 11.93 15.57 23.47
C PRO A 14 12.12 14.06 23.36
N VAL A 15 11.05 13.29 23.56
CA VAL A 15 11.07 11.82 23.55
C VAL A 15 11.29 11.29 22.13
N VAL A 16 10.58 11.86 21.15
CA VAL A 16 10.73 11.49 19.73
C VAL A 16 12.13 11.85 19.22
N SER A 17 12.67 13.02 19.60
CA SER A 17 14.00 13.45 19.18
C SER A 17 15.11 12.54 19.71
N GLN A 18 14.97 12.07 20.96
CA GLN A 18 15.92 11.13 21.55
C GLN A 18 15.91 9.79 20.81
N SER A 19 14.71 9.24 20.60
CA SER A 19 14.53 7.98 19.86
C SER A 19 15.06 8.11 18.43
N LEU A 20 14.79 9.24 17.78
CA LEU A 20 15.23 9.53 16.41
C LEU A 20 16.75 9.53 16.28
N LYS A 21 17.49 10.07 17.25
CA LYS A 21 18.97 10.02 17.26
C LYS A 21 19.47 8.58 17.29
N VAL A 22 18.90 7.75 18.17
CA VAL A 22 19.27 6.33 18.30
C VAL A 22 18.98 5.57 17.00
N VAL A 23 17.76 5.72 16.47
CA VAL A 23 17.34 5.02 15.25
C VAL A 23 18.14 5.46 14.03
N ARG A 24 18.48 6.76 13.88
CA ARG A 24 19.36 7.25 12.80
C ARG A 24 20.74 6.60 12.83
N ASN A 25 21.34 6.49 14.01
CA ASN A 25 22.66 5.87 14.15
C ASN A 25 22.63 4.39 13.75
N LYS A 26 21.58 3.65 14.14
CA LYS A 26 21.36 2.26 13.70
C LYS A 26 21.12 2.19 12.19
N SER A 27 20.34 3.13 11.64
CA SER A 27 20.03 3.20 10.20
C SER A 27 21.29 3.32 9.34
N LEU A 28 22.24 4.16 9.74
CA LEU A 28 23.53 4.31 9.05
C LEU A 28 24.35 3.01 9.06
N LYS A 29 24.37 2.29 10.18
CA LYS A 29 25.09 1.01 10.29
C LYS A 29 24.48 -0.05 9.38
N ILE A 30 23.15 -0.15 9.35
CA ILE A 30 22.45 -1.08 8.48
C ILE A 30 22.68 -0.76 7.01
N ARG A 31 22.57 0.51 6.60
CA ARG A 31 22.84 0.89 5.20
C ARG A 31 24.24 0.50 4.76
N ARG A 32 25.26 0.73 5.61
CA ARG A 32 26.64 0.29 5.33
C ARG A 32 26.73 -1.22 5.20
N PHE A 33 26.12 -1.97 6.11
CA PHE A 33 26.06 -3.44 6.03
C PHE A 33 25.42 -3.89 4.72
N THR A 34 24.27 -3.33 4.36
CA THR A 34 23.54 -3.65 3.13
C THR A 34 24.39 -3.36 1.90
N GLN A 35 25.01 -2.18 1.82
CA GLN A 35 25.92 -1.82 0.72
C GLN A 35 27.08 -2.79 0.59
N GLN A 36 27.75 -3.11 1.71
CA GLN A 36 28.87 -4.06 1.75
C GLN A 36 28.46 -5.50 1.41
N SER A 37 27.22 -5.88 1.71
CA SER A 37 26.72 -7.21 1.37
C SER A 37 26.35 -7.31 -0.11
N LEU A 38 25.78 -6.24 -0.67
CA LEU A 38 25.35 -6.21 -2.06
C LEU A 38 26.51 -6.30 -3.06
N VAL A 39 27.71 -5.81 -2.71
CA VAL A 39 28.89 -5.97 -3.59
C VAL A 39 29.35 -7.42 -3.74
N THR A 40 28.80 -8.34 -2.95
CA THR A 40 29.09 -9.79 -3.08
C THR A 40 28.19 -10.49 -4.10
N PHE A 41 27.19 -9.79 -4.64
CA PHE A 41 26.29 -10.29 -5.68
C PHE A 41 26.73 -9.75 -7.03
N ASP A 42 26.72 -10.62 -8.04
CA ASP A 42 27.03 -10.28 -9.43
C ASP A 42 25.83 -9.63 -10.13
N MET A 43 24.62 -9.88 -9.63
CA MET A 43 23.38 -9.34 -10.20
C MET A 43 22.35 -9.03 -9.13
N VAL A 44 21.72 -7.86 -9.24
CA VAL A 44 20.57 -7.47 -8.42
C VAL A 44 19.34 -7.33 -9.31
N VAL A 45 18.28 -8.09 -8.99
CA VAL A 45 17.05 -8.16 -9.79
C VAL A 45 15.85 -7.74 -8.96
N GLY A 46 15.10 -6.75 -9.44
CA GLY A 46 13.77 -6.43 -8.89
C GLY A 46 12.63 -7.05 -9.71
N GLN A 47 11.62 -7.60 -9.02
CA GLN A 47 10.43 -8.20 -9.65
C GLN A 47 9.14 -7.63 -9.05
N GLY A 48 8.36 -6.89 -9.84
CA GLY A 48 7.09 -6.32 -9.39
C GLY A 48 6.74 -4.91 -9.94
N ASN A 49 5.55 -4.39 -9.57
CA ASN A 49 4.91 -3.16 -10.14
C ASN A 49 5.23 -1.93 -9.29
N ARG A 50 5.96 -2.22 -8.21
CA ARG A 50 6.27 -1.41 -7.05
C ARG A 50 7.73 -1.52 -6.61
N PRO A 51 8.52 -2.59 -6.91
CA PRO A 51 9.95 -2.55 -6.72
C PRO A 51 10.63 -1.64 -7.74
N ASP A 52 9.93 -1.08 -8.74
CA ASP A 52 10.43 0.01 -9.59
C ASP A 52 10.56 1.25 -8.73
N ARG A 53 9.51 1.53 -7.96
CA ARG A 53 9.48 2.62 -6.99
C ARG A 53 10.44 2.34 -5.84
N MET A 54 10.47 1.13 -5.28
CA MET A 54 11.40 0.80 -4.21
C MET A 54 12.86 0.86 -4.68
N HIS A 55 13.18 0.31 -5.85
CA HIS A 55 14.53 0.34 -6.38
C HIS A 55 14.97 1.74 -6.78
N THR A 56 14.18 2.45 -7.57
CA THR A 56 14.47 3.84 -7.94
C THR A 56 14.69 4.65 -6.68
N GLN A 57 13.88 4.46 -5.63
CA GLN A 57 14.11 5.11 -4.34
C GLN A 57 15.41 4.67 -3.67
N LEU A 58 15.68 3.37 -3.55
CA LEU A 58 16.89 2.86 -2.91
C LEU A 58 18.16 3.29 -3.66
N VAL A 59 18.12 3.40 -4.99
CA VAL A 59 19.21 3.93 -5.83
C VAL A 59 19.35 5.44 -5.67
N GLU A 60 18.25 6.19 -5.77
CA GLU A 60 18.24 7.66 -5.57
C GLU A 60 18.73 8.04 -4.17
N TRP A 61 18.49 7.19 -3.17
CA TRP A 61 18.95 7.36 -1.80
C TRP A 61 20.36 6.82 -1.55
N GLY A 62 21.00 6.25 -2.58
CA GLY A 62 22.36 5.71 -2.51
C GLY A 62 22.49 4.47 -1.63
N VAL A 63 21.39 3.77 -1.36
CA VAL A 63 21.37 2.55 -0.53
C VAL A 63 21.89 1.35 -1.30
N ILE A 64 21.56 1.27 -2.59
CA ILE A 64 21.96 0.18 -3.49
C ILE A 64 22.46 0.75 -4.82
N HIS A 65 23.30 -0.01 -5.54
CA HIS A 65 23.65 0.31 -6.92
C HIS A 65 22.45 0.11 -7.86
N PRO A 66 22.38 0.80 -9.01
CA PRO A 66 21.38 0.51 -10.03
C PRO A 66 21.38 -0.98 -10.36
N PHE A 67 20.19 -1.58 -10.44
CA PHE A 67 20.00 -2.97 -10.83
C PHE A 67 20.68 -3.24 -12.18
N ASP A 68 21.28 -4.41 -12.27
CA ASP A 68 21.78 -4.94 -13.53
C ASP A 68 20.59 -5.31 -14.45
N TYR A 69 19.49 -5.81 -13.85
CA TYR A 69 18.26 -6.17 -14.56
C TYR A 69 17.04 -5.84 -13.73
N PHE A 70 16.00 -5.35 -14.39
CA PHE A 70 14.76 -5.03 -13.71
C PHE A 70 13.54 -5.52 -14.50
N PHE A 71 12.70 -6.32 -13.83
CA PHE A 71 11.53 -6.97 -14.43
C PHE A 71 10.26 -6.31 -13.91
N THR A 72 9.82 -5.28 -14.62
CA THR A 72 8.50 -4.66 -14.44
C THR A 72 7.50 -5.22 -15.41
N GLY A 73 6.24 -5.24 -14.98
CA GLY A 73 5.08 -5.52 -15.84
C GLY A 73 4.20 -4.28 -16.07
N SER A 74 4.70 -3.06 -15.87
CA SER A 74 3.90 -1.83 -15.95
C SER A 74 2.98 -1.81 -17.18
N ARG A 75 1.76 -1.30 -17.02
CA ARG A 75 0.82 -1.14 -18.15
C ARG A 75 1.49 -0.25 -19.20
N VAL A 76 1.67 -0.78 -20.42
CA VAL A 76 2.29 -0.06 -21.55
C VAL A 76 1.54 1.25 -21.79
N GLY A 77 2.25 2.36 -21.58
CA GLY A 77 1.75 3.72 -21.72
C GLY A 77 2.95 4.65 -21.90
N VAL A 78 3.31 4.84 -23.16
CA VAL A 78 4.16 5.85 -23.80
C VAL A 78 4.94 6.80 -22.85
N GLN A 79 6.28 6.67 -22.93
CA GLN A 79 7.38 7.58 -22.53
C GLN A 79 8.07 7.40 -21.15
N GLY A 80 9.09 6.51 -21.19
CA GLY A 80 10.39 6.38 -20.47
C GLY A 80 10.62 7.09 -19.12
N ILE A 81 11.26 6.47 -18.12
CA ILE A 81 12.49 5.64 -18.18
C ILE A 81 12.52 4.55 -17.08
N ALA A 82 12.74 3.30 -17.49
CA ALA A 82 13.79 2.43 -16.97
C ALA A 82 14.25 1.57 -18.14
N LYS A 83 15.38 1.92 -18.79
CA LYS A 83 15.88 1.17 -19.96
C LYS A 83 16.34 -0.22 -19.52
N ASN A 84 15.39 -1.14 -19.42
CA ASN A 84 15.57 -2.55 -19.16
C ASN A 84 15.60 -3.31 -20.48
N TRP A 85 16.45 -4.34 -20.54
CA TRP A 85 16.71 -5.22 -21.68
C TRP A 85 15.43 -5.72 -22.41
N VAL A 86 14.28 -5.78 -21.74
CA VAL A 86 13.02 -6.31 -22.27
C VAL A 86 12.14 -5.28 -23.00
N GLU A 87 12.32 -3.97 -22.76
CA GLU A 87 11.49 -2.95 -23.42
C GLU A 87 11.75 -2.84 -24.93
N ARG A 88 12.93 -3.26 -25.43
CA ARG A 88 13.25 -3.20 -26.87
C ARG A 88 12.62 -4.33 -27.69
N GLU A 89 12.63 -5.58 -27.22
CA GLU A 89 12.23 -6.71 -28.06
C GLU A 89 10.72 -6.97 -28.14
N VAL A 90 9.93 -6.54 -27.14
CA VAL A 90 8.50 -6.85 -27.09
C VAL A 90 7.65 -5.77 -27.78
N VAL A 91 8.14 -4.54 -27.85
CA VAL A 91 7.37 -3.37 -28.33
C VAL A 91 7.30 -3.29 -29.86
N GLU A 92 8.24 -3.90 -30.59
CA GLU A 92 8.29 -3.76 -32.04
C GLU A 92 7.23 -4.59 -32.80
N ASN A 93 6.47 -5.48 -32.15
CA ASN A 93 5.61 -6.45 -32.86
C ASN A 93 4.20 -6.72 -32.31
N LEU A 94 3.66 -5.98 -31.31
CA LEU A 94 2.34 -6.28 -30.74
C LEU A 94 1.47 -5.03 -30.54
N GLU A 95 0.40 -4.91 -31.35
CA GLU A 95 -0.58 -3.79 -31.34
C GLU A 95 -1.72 -3.94 -30.28
N GLU A 96 -1.78 -5.02 -29.51
CA GLU A 96 -2.94 -5.28 -28.63
C GLU A 96 -2.75 -4.87 -27.15
N GLN A 97 -3.83 -4.32 -26.58
CA GLN A 97 -3.95 -3.99 -25.16
C GLN A 97 -3.95 -5.26 -24.28
N MET A 98 -2.77 -5.73 -23.86
CA MET A 98 -2.69 -6.87 -22.95
C MET A 98 -3.10 -6.51 -21.50
N PRO A 99 -3.80 -7.42 -20.78
CA PRO A 99 -3.91 -7.35 -19.33
C PRO A 99 -2.51 -7.45 -18.70
N TYR A 100 -2.37 -6.91 -17.48
CA TYR A 100 -1.14 -6.92 -16.67
C TYR A 100 -0.21 -8.12 -16.99
N ILE A 101 0.92 -7.85 -17.65
CA ILE A 101 2.02 -8.77 -18.09
C ILE A 101 2.65 -9.61 -16.93
N TRP A 102 2.12 -9.49 -15.72
CA TRP A 102 2.67 -9.83 -14.40
C TRP A 102 2.70 -11.32 -14.10
N ASP A 103 1.69 -12.03 -14.59
CA ASP A 103 1.51 -13.48 -14.44
C ASP A 103 1.57 -14.17 -15.81
N SER A 104 2.21 -13.53 -16.80
CA SER A 104 2.39 -14.16 -18.10
C SER A 104 3.45 -15.27 -17.99
N PRO A 105 3.12 -16.52 -18.38
CA PRO A 105 4.10 -17.59 -18.48
C PRO A 105 5.32 -17.22 -19.33
N ILE A 106 5.14 -16.31 -20.30
CA ILE A 106 6.21 -15.83 -21.18
C ILE A 106 7.26 -15.04 -20.38
N MET A 107 6.82 -14.13 -19.50
CA MET A 107 7.75 -13.32 -18.69
C MET A 107 8.50 -14.16 -17.69
N TRP A 108 7.79 -15.07 -17.02
CA TRP A 108 8.43 -16.03 -16.11
C TRP A 108 9.42 -16.92 -16.85
N GLY A 109 9.05 -17.44 -18.04
CA GLY A 109 9.95 -18.21 -18.89
C GLY A 109 11.23 -17.47 -19.25
N ARG A 110 11.14 -16.20 -19.66
CA ARG A 110 12.30 -15.35 -19.95
C ARG A 110 13.15 -15.08 -18.71
N PHE A 111 12.51 -14.79 -17.58
CA PHE A 111 13.23 -14.54 -16.34
C PHE A 111 14.00 -15.78 -15.87
N PHE A 112 13.38 -16.95 -15.90
CA PHE A 112 14.09 -18.20 -15.60
C PHE A 112 15.19 -18.49 -16.62
N GLY A 113 14.96 -18.20 -17.91
CA GLY A 113 16.01 -18.29 -18.93
C GLY A 113 17.23 -17.40 -18.64
N LEU A 114 17.02 -16.20 -18.07
CA LEU A 114 18.13 -15.35 -17.59
C LEU A 114 18.91 -16.03 -16.46
N LEU A 115 18.22 -16.65 -15.49
CA LEU A 115 18.88 -17.36 -14.40
C LEU A 115 19.65 -18.59 -14.92
N ASP A 116 19.03 -19.36 -15.82
CA ASP A 116 19.62 -20.54 -16.46
C ASP A 116 20.86 -20.17 -17.30
N ALA A 117 20.87 -18.99 -17.93
CA ALA A 117 22.01 -18.46 -18.68
C ALA A 117 23.14 -17.91 -17.80
N ASN A 118 22.91 -17.73 -16.50
CA ASN A 118 23.89 -17.16 -15.56
C ASN A 118 24.12 -18.08 -14.33
N PRO A 119 24.42 -19.38 -14.50
CA PRO A 119 24.47 -20.34 -13.39
C PRO A 119 25.61 -20.07 -12.40
N ASN A 120 26.67 -19.37 -12.84
CA ASN A 120 27.86 -19.08 -12.04
C ASN A 120 27.79 -17.75 -11.30
N LYS A 121 26.73 -16.95 -11.52
CA LYS A 121 26.57 -15.63 -10.89
C LYS A 121 25.79 -15.75 -9.59
N LYS A 122 26.20 -15.02 -8.56
CA LYS A 122 25.41 -14.78 -7.34
C LYS A 122 24.36 -13.72 -7.62
N ILE A 123 23.10 -14.10 -7.56
CA ILE A 123 21.97 -13.25 -7.93
C ILE A 123 21.15 -12.99 -6.68
N ILE A 124 20.75 -11.74 -6.44
CA ILE A 124 19.72 -11.42 -5.46
C ILE A 124 18.44 -10.98 -6.17
N VAL A 125 17.31 -11.55 -5.75
CA VAL A 125 16.00 -11.20 -6.29
C VAL A 125 15.13 -10.58 -5.20
N ILE A 126 14.69 -9.35 -5.42
CA ILE A 126 13.81 -8.60 -4.53
C ILE A 126 12.42 -8.55 -5.16
N SER A 127 11.44 -9.15 -4.49
CA SER A 127 10.04 -9.11 -4.95
C SER A 127 9.16 -8.31 -4.02
N SER A 128 8.29 -7.49 -4.61
CA SER A 128 7.28 -6.73 -3.88
C SER A 128 5.99 -7.51 -3.62
N ALA A 129 5.78 -8.65 -4.28
CA ALA A 129 4.51 -9.38 -4.22
C ALA A 129 4.73 -10.89 -4.47
N PRO A 130 4.50 -11.75 -3.47
CA PRO A 130 4.79 -13.18 -3.57
C PRO A 130 3.92 -13.89 -4.61
N ARG A 131 4.49 -14.90 -5.28
CA ARG A 131 3.87 -15.66 -6.39
C ARG A 131 4.26 -17.13 -6.33
N LYS A 132 3.46 -17.99 -6.94
CA LYS A 132 3.76 -19.44 -7.02
C LYS A 132 5.11 -19.72 -7.69
N GLU A 133 5.48 -18.91 -8.69
CA GLU A 133 6.73 -19.02 -9.43
C GLU A 133 7.96 -18.73 -8.56
N HIS A 134 7.79 -18.02 -7.45
CA HIS A 134 8.87 -17.80 -6.50
C HIS A 134 9.31 -19.08 -5.78
N GLU A 135 8.48 -20.13 -5.73
CA GLU A 135 8.94 -21.44 -5.26
C GLU A 135 10.04 -21.99 -6.15
N ARG A 136 9.89 -21.81 -7.47
CA ARG A 136 10.93 -22.18 -8.43
C ARG A 136 12.17 -21.31 -8.25
N LEU A 137 12.03 -20.00 -8.01
CA LEU A 137 13.18 -19.12 -7.73
C LEU A 137 13.97 -19.55 -6.49
N ALA A 138 13.28 -19.89 -5.41
CA ALA A 138 13.90 -20.33 -4.17
C ALA A 138 14.69 -21.65 -4.32
N ALA A 139 14.47 -22.40 -5.40
CA ALA A 139 15.21 -23.62 -5.71
C ALA A 139 16.53 -23.38 -6.48
N TYR A 140 16.80 -22.16 -6.98
CA TYR A 140 18.05 -21.86 -7.66
C TYR A 140 19.20 -21.69 -6.66
N PRO A 141 20.27 -22.49 -6.73
CA PRO A 141 21.34 -22.50 -5.73
C PRO A 141 22.16 -21.20 -5.71
N ASN A 142 22.16 -20.45 -6.81
CA ASN A 142 22.90 -19.21 -6.99
C ASN A 142 22.02 -17.95 -6.78
N VAL A 143 20.77 -18.13 -6.33
CA VAL A 143 19.81 -17.04 -6.12
C VAL A 143 19.48 -16.88 -4.63
N LEU A 144 19.73 -15.68 -4.09
CA LEU A 144 19.13 -15.24 -2.84
C LEU A 144 17.79 -14.56 -3.11
N PHE A 145 16.70 -15.18 -2.68
CA PHE A 145 15.36 -14.59 -2.78
C PHE A 145 15.04 -13.77 -1.52
N ALA A 146 15.08 -12.44 -1.65
CA ALA A 146 14.90 -11.48 -0.55
C ALA A 146 13.42 -11.06 -0.37
N SER A 147 12.54 -12.04 -0.21
CA SER A 147 11.10 -11.85 -0.03
C SER A 147 10.51 -12.97 0.84
N PRO A 148 9.35 -12.76 1.50
CA PRO A 148 8.71 -13.80 2.30
C PRO A 148 8.52 -15.12 1.56
N ALA A 149 8.49 -16.22 2.33
CA ALA A 149 8.18 -17.54 1.82
C ALA A 149 6.88 -17.53 0.98
N PRO A 150 6.92 -17.90 -0.31
CA PRO A 150 5.81 -17.67 -1.23
C PRO A 150 4.50 -18.34 -0.79
N ARG A 151 4.56 -19.58 -0.31
CA ARG A 151 3.38 -20.33 0.17
C ARG A 151 2.65 -19.61 1.30
N LEU A 152 3.40 -19.15 2.31
CA LEU A 152 2.83 -18.45 3.45
C LEU A 152 2.23 -17.12 3.03
N ALA A 153 2.94 -16.38 2.19
CA ALA A 153 2.49 -15.08 1.78
C ALA A 153 1.26 -15.13 0.85
N VAL A 154 1.18 -16.12 -0.05
CA VAL A 154 -0.05 -16.42 -0.82
C VAL A 154 -1.20 -16.79 0.13
N ARG A 155 -0.93 -17.57 1.18
CA ARG A 155 -1.95 -17.94 2.17
C ARG A 155 -2.48 -16.72 2.92
N PHE A 156 -1.60 -15.81 3.36
CA PHE A 156 -2.01 -14.57 4.04
C PHE A 156 -2.73 -13.57 3.13
N GLU A 157 -2.31 -13.46 1.86
CA GLU A 157 -2.90 -12.53 0.89
C GLU A 157 -4.28 -13.00 0.42
N TYR A 158 -4.40 -14.28 0.06
CA TYR A 158 -5.53 -14.79 -0.71
C TYR A 158 -6.48 -15.70 0.08
N ASP A 159 -6.08 -16.28 1.22
CA ASP A 159 -6.99 -17.14 2.02
C ASP A 159 -7.55 -16.36 3.22
N LYS A 160 -8.75 -15.79 3.04
CA LYS A 160 -9.41 -15.03 4.11
C LYS A 160 -9.85 -15.89 5.30
N ARG A 161 -9.89 -17.23 5.16
CA ARG A 161 -10.13 -18.14 6.30
C ARG A 161 -8.92 -18.18 7.22
N TYR A 162 -7.74 -18.34 6.63
CA TYR A 162 -6.49 -18.36 7.39
C TYR A 162 -6.24 -17.03 8.10
N MET A 163 -6.59 -15.91 7.45
CA MET A 163 -6.59 -14.60 8.09
C MET A 163 -7.52 -14.53 9.30
N ALA A 164 -8.74 -15.06 9.20
CA ALA A 164 -9.69 -15.10 10.31
C ALA A 164 -9.18 -15.96 11.48
N GLU A 165 -8.61 -17.13 11.18
CA GLU A 165 -7.95 -17.98 12.17
C GLU A 165 -6.81 -17.24 12.88
N LEU A 166 -5.96 -16.52 12.12
CA LEU A 166 -4.89 -15.73 12.69
C LEU A 166 -5.44 -14.66 13.65
N TYR A 167 -6.40 -13.86 13.22
CA TYR A 167 -6.96 -12.79 14.05
C TYR A 167 -7.60 -13.33 15.33
N ASN A 168 -8.40 -14.39 15.22
CA ASN A 168 -8.99 -15.03 16.39
C ASN A 168 -7.90 -15.60 17.34
N SER A 169 -6.81 -16.14 16.82
CA SER A 169 -5.70 -16.68 17.63
C SER A 169 -4.94 -15.62 18.44
N ILE A 170 -5.05 -14.35 18.07
CA ILE A 170 -4.43 -13.21 18.77
C ILE A 170 -5.45 -12.35 19.53
N GLY A 171 -6.66 -12.87 19.73
CA GLY A 171 -7.73 -12.18 20.45
C GLY A 171 -8.29 -10.96 19.73
N MET A 172 -8.05 -10.82 18.43
CA MET A 172 -8.75 -9.85 17.59
C MET A 172 -10.06 -10.49 17.16
N GLU A 173 -11.18 -10.06 17.75
CA GLU A 173 -12.48 -10.62 17.46
C GLU A 173 -12.81 -10.50 15.97
N TYR A 174 -12.73 -11.63 15.27
CA TYR A 174 -12.92 -11.69 13.84
C TYR A 174 -14.05 -12.63 13.50
N ARG A 175 -15.28 -12.12 13.68
CA ARG A 175 -16.52 -12.82 13.34
C ARG A 175 -16.71 -12.85 11.83
N VAL A 176 -15.94 -13.72 11.18
CA VAL A 176 -16.05 -14.02 9.76
C VAL A 176 -16.52 -15.45 9.64
N TYR A 177 -17.60 -15.61 8.89
CA TYR A 177 -18.08 -16.93 8.55
C TYR A 177 -17.76 -17.23 7.09
N ASN A 178 -17.13 -18.37 6.89
CA ASN A 178 -16.76 -18.87 5.57
C ASN A 178 -17.68 -20.03 5.22
N TYR A 179 -18.53 -19.82 4.22
CA TYR A 179 -19.54 -20.79 3.83
C TYR A 179 -19.27 -21.30 2.41
N ALA A 180 -19.66 -22.54 2.13
CA ALA A 180 -19.96 -22.90 0.75
C ALA A 180 -21.09 -21.99 0.25
N SER A 181 -21.03 -21.55 -1.01
CA SER A 181 -22.06 -20.66 -1.59
C SER A 181 -23.49 -21.19 -1.43
N SER A 182 -23.69 -22.51 -1.50
CA SER A 182 -24.98 -23.16 -1.23
C SER A 182 -25.44 -23.05 0.23
N GLU A 183 -24.53 -23.14 1.18
CA GLU A 183 -24.82 -23.06 2.62
C GLU A 183 -25.16 -21.64 3.06
N ALA A 184 -24.48 -20.63 2.49
CA ALA A 184 -24.81 -19.22 2.69
C ALA A 184 -26.24 -18.90 2.21
N ILE A 185 -26.66 -19.47 1.07
CA ILE A 185 -28.04 -19.30 0.55
C ILE A 185 -29.06 -19.93 1.49
N VAL A 186 -28.78 -21.11 2.03
CA VAL A 186 -29.70 -21.85 2.91
C VAL A 186 -29.93 -21.10 4.21
N ASN A 187 -28.87 -20.55 4.80
CA ASN A 187 -28.97 -19.80 6.06
C ASN A 187 -29.66 -18.43 5.87
N GLY A 188 -29.46 -17.78 4.73
CA GLY A 188 -30.10 -16.51 4.40
C GLY A 188 -29.58 -15.32 5.21
N TYR A 189 -30.08 -14.12 4.89
CA TYR A 189 -29.58 -12.88 5.48
C TYR A 189 -29.89 -12.78 6.98
N LYS A 190 -31.11 -13.14 7.40
CA LYS A 190 -31.56 -13.01 8.79
C LYS A 190 -30.68 -13.78 9.77
N PHE A 191 -30.35 -15.04 9.44
CA PHE A 191 -29.45 -15.84 10.25
C PHE A 191 -28.09 -15.17 10.45
N HIS A 192 -27.50 -14.64 9.39
CA HIS A 192 -26.20 -13.96 9.48
C HIS A 192 -26.30 -12.63 10.23
N ALA A 193 -27.37 -11.86 10.00
CA ALA A 193 -27.61 -10.59 10.68
C ALA A 193 -27.76 -10.78 12.20
N GLU A 194 -28.52 -11.79 12.63
CA GLU A 194 -28.66 -12.17 14.04
C GLU A 194 -27.32 -12.62 14.63
N LYS A 195 -26.61 -13.53 13.95
CA LYS A 195 -25.34 -14.08 14.44
C LYS A 195 -24.20 -13.06 14.50
N LEU A 196 -24.24 -12.03 13.64
CA LEU A 196 -23.27 -10.93 13.60
C LEU A 196 -23.74 -9.69 14.36
N GLU A 197 -24.93 -9.73 14.96
CA GLU A 197 -25.55 -8.62 15.67
C GLU A 197 -25.51 -7.33 14.83
N SER A 198 -25.95 -7.43 13.57
CA SER A 198 -25.88 -6.34 12.61
C SER A 198 -26.94 -6.41 11.51
N GLU A 199 -27.58 -5.27 11.25
CA GLU A 199 -28.51 -5.06 10.13
C GLU A 199 -27.81 -4.62 8.82
N SER A 200 -26.47 -4.60 8.80
CA SER A 200 -25.72 -4.33 7.58
C SER A 200 -24.50 -5.24 7.50
N LEU A 201 -24.45 -6.01 6.42
CA LEU A 201 -23.42 -7.02 6.21
C LEU A 201 -22.57 -6.70 5.00
N VAL A 202 -21.38 -7.29 4.98
CA VAL A 202 -20.50 -7.35 3.82
C VAL A 202 -20.39 -8.79 3.38
N VAL A 203 -20.62 -9.05 2.09
CA VAL A 203 -20.45 -10.35 1.44
C VAL A 203 -19.31 -10.25 0.44
N GLN A 204 -18.30 -11.11 0.58
CA GLN A 204 -17.09 -11.10 -0.24
C GLN A 204 -16.70 -12.53 -0.66
N ALA A 205 -16.00 -12.70 -1.78
CA ALA A 205 -15.30 -13.96 -2.04
C ALA A 205 -14.21 -14.21 -0.98
N ALA A 206 -14.09 -15.44 -0.48
CA ALA A 206 -13.05 -15.81 0.50
C ALA A 206 -11.66 -15.99 -0.14
N GLN A 207 -11.61 -16.06 -1.47
CA GLN A 207 -10.38 -16.04 -2.27
C GLN A 207 -10.37 -14.84 -3.21
N GLY A 208 -9.26 -14.11 -3.25
CA GLY A 208 -9.08 -12.95 -4.12
C GLY A 208 -8.31 -11.81 -3.46
N SER A 209 -8.13 -10.72 -4.21
CA SER A 209 -7.42 -9.52 -3.76
C SER A 209 -8.12 -8.26 -4.27
N GLY A 210 -8.16 -7.21 -3.45
CA GLY A 210 -8.57 -5.87 -3.88
C GLY A 210 -10.03 -5.76 -4.35
N GLY A 211 -10.93 -6.58 -3.80
CA GLY A 211 -12.36 -6.54 -4.16
C GLY A 211 -12.67 -7.05 -5.57
N VAL A 212 -11.78 -7.87 -6.15
CA VAL A 212 -11.95 -8.50 -7.48
C VAL A 212 -11.77 -10.01 -7.36
N THR A 213 -12.54 -10.77 -8.15
CA THR A 213 -12.48 -12.23 -8.14
C THR A 213 -11.26 -12.76 -8.90
N MET A 214 -10.83 -14.00 -8.65
CA MET A 214 -9.72 -14.60 -9.39
C MET A 214 -10.12 -15.01 -10.82
N LYS A 215 -11.40 -15.31 -11.06
CA LYS A 215 -11.89 -15.77 -12.36
C LYS A 215 -12.31 -14.65 -13.29
N SER A 216 -12.64 -13.48 -12.75
CA SER A 216 -13.10 -12.36 -13.55
C SER A 216 -12.70 -11.03 -12.91
N SER A 217 -12.41 -10.03 -13.73
CA SER A 217 -12.21 -8.66 -13.27
C SER A 217 -13.54 -8.00 -12.81
N THR A 218 -14.43 -8.73 -12.13
CA THR A 218 -15.73 -8.30 -11.63
C THR A 218 -15.67 -7.99 -10.13
N GLN A 219 -16.72 -7.33 -9.61
CA GLN A 219 -16.81 -6.93 -8.21
C GLN A 219 -16.93 -8.16 -7.29
N ALA A 220 -16.02 -8.29 -6.34
CA ALA A 220 -15.97 -9.40 -5.39
C ALA A 220 -16.47 -9.07 -3.98
N LEU A 221 -17.00 -7.87 -3.77
CA LEU A 221 -17.48 -7.37 -2.47
C LEU A 221 -18.80 -6.62 -2.62
N PHE A 222 -19.76 -6.93 -1.76
CA PHE A 222 -21.10 -6.34 -1.76
C PHE A 222 -21.47 -5.89 -0.34
N PHE A 223 -22.05 -4.69 -0.23
CA PHE A 223 -22.72 -4.23 0.99
C PHE A 223 -24.20 -4.61 0.88
N VAL A 224 -24.74 -5.26 1.90
CA VAL A 224 -26.11 -5.78 1.89
C VAL A 224 -26.83 -5.45 3.18
N ASN A 225 -28.10 -5.07 3.07
CA ASN A 225 -28.98 -4.70 4.18
C ASN A 225 -30.37 -5.34 4.06
N SER A 226 -30.52 -6.31 3.15
CA SER A 226 -31.77 -7.02 2.90
C SER A 226 -31.52 -8.44 2.39
N GLU A 227 -32.53 -9.30 2.54
CA GLU A 227 -32.51 -10.67 2.02
C GLU A 227 -32.33 -10.71 0.50
N GLU A 228 -32.97 -9.81 -0.24
CA GLU A 228 -32.86 -9.73 -1.70
C GLU A 228 -31.44 -9.31 -2.13
N ALA A 229 -30.87 -8.29 -1.48
CA ALA A 229 -29.50 -7.84 -1.74
C ALA A 229 -28.49 -8.95 -1.41
N PHE A 230 -28.70 -9.67 -0.31
CA PHE A 230 -27.87 -10.82 0.07
C PHE A 230 -27.93 -11.92 -0.99
N ARG A 231 -29.12 -12.32 -1.44
CA ARG A 231 -29.29 -13.33 -2.51
C ARG A 231 -28.63 -12.89 -3.82
N SER A 232 -28.75 -11.61 -4.16
CA SER A 232 -28.11 -11.04 -5.35
C SER A 232 -26.58 -11.12 -5.27
N ALA A 233 -26.00 -10.72 -4.13
CA ALA A 233 -24.57 -10.80 -3.89
C ALA A 233 -24.04 -12.24 -3.94
N VAL A 234 -24.73 -13.18 -3.30
CA VAL A 234 -24.33 -14.60 -3.30
C VAL A 234 -24.41 -15.21 -4.70
N ARG A 235 -25.44 -14.86 -5.50
CA ARG A 235 -25.52 -15.26 -6.92
C ARG A 235 -24.40 -14.65 -7.75
N ALA A 236 -24.06 -13.38 -7.54
CA ALA A 236 -22.98 -12.72 -8.26
C ALA A 236 -21.60 -13.34 -7.96
N LEU A 237 -21.43 -13.92 -6.77
CA LEU A 237 -20.23 -14.65 -6.36
C LEU A 237 -20.33 -16.17 -6.56
N ALA A 238 -21.36 -16.65 -7.26
CA ALA A 238 -21.53 -18.07 -7.51
C ALA A 238 -20.34 -18.60 -8.31
N GLY A 239 -19.74 -19.70 -7.84
CA GLY A 239 -18.56 -20.30 -8.48
C GLY A 239 -17.20 -19.75 -8.03
N GLU A 240 -17.16 -18.74 -7.16
CA GLU A 240 -15.93 -18.24 -6.50
C GLU A 240 -15.48 -19.10 -5.31
N GLY A 241 -16.19 -20.20 -5.05
CA GLY A 241 -15.89 -21.13 -3.96
C GLY A 241 -16.52 -20.69 -2.65
N ALA A 242 -15.67 -20.47 -1.63
CA ALA A 242 -16.13 -20.06 -0.31
C ALA A 242 -16.47 -18.56 -0.28
N LEU A 243 -17.54 -18.21 0.42
CA LEU A 243 -17.96 -16.84 0.64
C LEU A 243 -17.66 -16.42 2.07
N ARG A 244 -17.27 -15.16 2.21
CA ARG A 244 -17.01 -14.47 3.46
C ARG A 244 -18.18 -13.56 3.78
N VAL A 245 -18.84 -13.76 4.92
CA VAL A 245 -19.88 -12.87 5.45
C VAL A 245 -19.41 -12.26 6.76
N MET A 246 -19.53 -10.94 6.90
CA MET A 246 -19.10 -10.18 8.07
C MET A 246 -20.02 -8.98 8.34
N LYS A 247 -19.96 -8.45 9.57
CA LYS A 247 -20.58 -7.18 9.93
C LYS A 247 -19.97 -6.05 9.10
N ARG A 248 -20.80 -5.10 8.64
CA ARG A 248 -20.31 -3.82 8.13
C ARG A 248 -19.90 -2.96 9.32
N TYR A 249 -18.64 -2.55 9.35
CA TYR A 249 -18.12 -1.63 10.35
C TYR A 249 -18.23 -0.20 9.84
N GLU A 250 -18.72 0.68 10.70
CA GLU A 250 -18.76 2.11 10.45
C GLU A 250 -17.38 2.73 10.64
N GLY A 251 -16.99 3.62 9.72
CA GLY A 251 -15.70 4.28 9.75
C GLY A 251 -15.13 4.50 8.35
N VAL A 252 -13.86 4.89 8.31
CA VAL A 252 -13.17 5.22 7.07
C VAL A 252 -12.17 4.13 6.73
N PRO A 253 -12.29 3.49 5.55
CA PRO A 253 -11.29 2.56 5.06
C PRO A 253 -9.92 3.21 5.04
N SER A 254 -8.93 2.48 5.49
CA SER A 254 -7.59 2.98 5.70
C SER A 254 -6.56 1.92 5.34
N ASN A 255 -5.31 2.34 5.24
CA ASN A 255 -4.18 1.48 4.94
C ASN A 255 -3.05 1.72 5.94
N SER A 256 -2.43 0.65 6.44
CA SER A 256 -1.24 0.68 7.28
C SER A 256 -0.28 -0.41 6.86
N ALA A 257 1.02 -0.21 7.07
CA ALA A 257 2.05 -1.18 6.71
C ALA A 257 3.01 -1.46 7.87
N GLY A 258 3.51 -2.69 7.90
CA GLY A 258 4.47 -3.19 8.86
C GLY A 258 5.44 -4.19 8.25
N LEU A 259 6.47 -4.53 9.00
CA LEU A 259 7.49 -5.51 8.66
C LEU A 259 7.56 -6.51 9.81
N ALA A 260 7.23 -7.77 9.52
CA ALA A 260 7.32 -8.87 10.46
C ALA A 260 8.71 -9.50 10.36
N LEU A 261 9.45 -9.54 11.48
CA LEU A 261 10.74 -10.23 11.60
C LEU A 261 10.75 -11.08 12.89
N PRO A 262 11.59 -12.12 12.99
CA PRO A 262 11.66 -12.99 14.17
C PRO A 262 11.93 -12.25 15.49
N PHE A 263 12.56 -11.07 15.42
CA PHE A 263 12.96 -10.27 16.58
C PHE A 263 12.09 -9.03 16.78
N GLY A 264 10.99 -8.89 16.03
CA GLY A 264 9.99 -7.85 16.27
C GLY A 264 9.26 -7.36 15.02
N THR A 265 8.19 -6.60 15.26
CA THR A 265 7.39 -5.96 14.22
C THR A 265 7.66 -4.46 14.15
N TYR A 266 8.08 -3.99 12.96
CA TYR A 266 8.32 -2.58 12.66
C TYR A 266 7.13 -2.02 11.89
N ILE A 267 6.67 -0.82 12.23
CA ILE A 267 5.47 -0.22 11.65
C ILE A 267 5.82 1.07 10.93
N SER A 268 5.31 1.26 9.71
CA SER A 268 5.57 2.46 8.93
C SER A 268 4.42 3.46 8.97
N GLY A 269 4.73 4.64 9.49
CA GLY A 269 3.90 5.84 9.41
C GLY A 269 2.50 5.72 9.99
N ILE A 270 1.74 6.80 9.81
CA ILE A 270 0.35 6.91 10.26
C ILE A 270 -0.57 6.28 9.20
N PRO A 271 -1.70 5.67 9.60
CA PRO A 271 -2.68 5.14 8.66
C PRO A 271 -3.14 6.20 7.66
N THR A 272 -3.41 5.79 6.43
CA THR A 272 -3.92 6.66 5.35
C THR A 272 -5.38 6.42 5.09
N VAL A 273 -6.13 7.37 4.57
CA VAL A 273 -7.52 7.12 4.13
C VAL A 273 -7.51 6.53 2.72
N LYS A 274 -8.27 5.45 2.52
CA LYS A 274 -8.55 4.85 1.20
C LYS A 274 -9.90 5.38 0.70
N PRO A 275 -9.93 6.36 -0.22
CA PRO A 275 -11.18 6.77 -0.86
C PRO A 275 -11.74 5.63 -1.72
N CYS A 276 -12.70 4.89 -1.15
CA CYS A 276 -13.32 3.74 -1.79
C CYS A 276 -14.61 4.12 -2.52
N GLY A 277 -14.93 3.42 -3.62
CA GLY A 277 -16.21 3.56 -4.31
C GLY A 277 -16.42 4.85 -5.12
N ILE A 278 -15.37 5.66 -5.30
CA ILE A 278 -15.41 6.89 -6.09
C ILE A 278 -15.25 6.54 -7.59
N ARG A 279 -16.37 6.40 -8.30
CA ARG A 279 -16.41 5.99 -9.72
C ARG A 279 -15.63 6.94 -10.61
N GLU A 280 -15.60 8.23 -10.29
CA GLU A 280 -14.85 9.27 -10.99
C GLU A 280 -13.33 9.04 -10.95
N LEU A 281 -12.85 8.31 -9.95
CA LEU A 281 -11.45 7.87 -9.83
C LEU A 281 -11.22 6.46 -10.38
N GLY A 282 -12.22 5.89 -11.08
CA GLY A 282 -12.21 4.50 -11.55
C GLY A 282 -12.36 3.45 -10.44
N ALA A 283 -12.72 3.87 -9.22
CA ALA A 283 -12.87 2.98 -8.08
C ALA A 283 -14.29 2.41 -8.01
N ARG A 284 -14.39 1.07 -8.00
CA ARG A 284 -15.63 0.33 -7.73
C ARG A 284 -15.91 0.26 -6.24
N SER A 285 -17.11 -0.19 -5.87
CA SER A 285 -17.47 -0.47 -4.48
C SER A 285 -16.44 -1.38 -3.82
N GLY A 286 -15.95 -0.98 -2.64
CA GLY A 286 -14.91 -1.71 -1.89
C GLY A 286 -13.48 -1.57 -2.42
N THR A 287 -13.27 -0.98 -3.60
CA THR A 287 -11.92 -0.73 -4.16
C THR A 287 -11.53 0.72 -3.96
N SER A 288 -10.24 1.00 -3.76
CA SER A 288 -9.75 2.37 -3.55
C SER A 288 -9.31 3.05 -4.84
N GLY A 289 -9.61 4.34 -4.98
CA GLY A 289 -9.09 5.22 -6.03
C GLY A 289 -7.72 5.84 -5.71
N GLY A 290 -7.15 5.57 -4.53
CA GLY A 290 -5.89 6.16 -4.09
C GLY A 290 -5.67 6.09 -2.59
N ASN A 291 -4.87 7.01 -2.05
CA ASN A 291 -4.71 7.18 -0.61
C ASN A 291 -4.62 8.68 -0.27
N GLN A 292 -5.25 9.08 0.82
CA GLN A 292 -5.25 10.45 1.36
C GLN A 292 -4.50 10.47 2.68
N TRP A 293 -3.68 11.51 2.87
CA TRP A 293 -2.69 11.60 3.97
C TRP A 293 -2.94 12.80 4.90
N ASP A 294 -3.90 13.65 4.55
CA ASP A 294 -4.31 14.83 5.30
C ASP A 294 -5.30 14.52 6.44
N THR A 295 -5.96 13.36 6.39
CA THR A 295 -6.93 12.96 7.41
C THR A 295 -6.25 12.69 8.75
N ARG A 296 -6.83 13.26 9.82
CA ARG A 296 -6.37 13.05 11.20
C ARG A 296 -7.26 12.04 11.90
N PHE A 297 -6.70 10.88 12.19
CA PHE A 297 -7.34 9.91 13.08
C PHE A 297 -7.09 10.26 14.55
N PRO A 298 -8.04 9.91 15.44
CA PRO A 298 -7.81 9.89 16.88
C PRO A 298 -6.50 9.18 17.24
N ILE A 299 -5.77 9.73 18.21
CA ILE A 299 -4.55 9.10 18.72
C ILE A 299 -4.84 7.69 19.27
N SER A 300 -5.96 7.50 19.98
CA SER A 300 -6.37 6.19 20.48
C SER A 300 -6.60 5.16 19.36
N ALA A 301 -7.13 5.59 18.21
CA ALA A 301 -7.30 4.72 17.05
C ALA A 301 -5.94 4.37 16.41
N ILE A 302 -5.01 5.33 16.35
CA ILE A 302 -3.64 5.05 15.89
C ILE A 302 -2.95 4.06 16.82
N ASP A 303 -3.08 4.23 18.13
CA ASP A 303 -2.52 3.33 19.14
C ASP A 303 -3.07 1.91 19.01
N SER A 304 -4.40 1.79 18.90
CA SER A 304 -5.06 0.50 18.66
C SER A 304 -4.56 -0.15 17.37
N GLN A 305 -4.43 0.62 16.27
CA GLN A 305 -3.94 0.06 15.01
C GLN A 305 -2.47 -0.37 15.10
N PHE A 306 -1.63 0.36 15.83
CA PHE A 306 -0.23 -0.02 16.05
C PHE A 306 -0.12 -1.30 16.88
N GLU A 307 -0.96 -1.45 17.91
CA GLU A 307 -1.04 -2.67 18.71
C GLU A 307 -1.49 -3.86 17.85
N GLN A 308 -2.53 -3.69 17.03
CA GLN A 308 -3.03 -4.73 16.13
C GLN A 308 -1.96 -5.12 15.09
N LEU A 309 -1.27 -4.16 14.47
CA LEU A 309 -0.14 -4.42 13.57
C LEU A 309 0.97 -5.22 14.26
N ALA A 310 1.33 -4.86 15.49
CA ALA A 310 2.37 -5.55 16.25
C ALA A 310 1.98 -7.00 16.56
N LYS A 311 0.73 -7.24 17.01
CA LYS A 311 0.22 -8.60 17.28
C LYS A 311 0.19 -9.46 16.02
N VAL A 312 -0.34 -8.90 14.92
CA VAL A 312 -0.43 -9.60 13.64
C VAL A 312 0.96 -9.89 13.09
N GLY A 313 1.85 -8.91 13.05
CA GLY A 313 3.21 -9.08 12.56
C GLY A 313 4.00 -10.11 13.39
N SER A 314 3.83 -10.11 14.72
CA SER A 314 4.43 -11.14 15.58
C SER A 314 3.93 -12.53 15.20
N LYS A 315 2.61 -12.71 15.07
CA LYS A 315 2.02 -14.01 14.73
C LYS A 315 2.40 -14.48 13.32
N MET A 316 2.54 -13.55 12.37
CA MET A 316 3.06 -13.83 11.03
C MET A 316 4.51 -14.31 11.10
N ALA A 317 5.37 -13.63 11.87
CA ALA A 317 6.77 -14.04 12.07
C ALA A 317 6.87 -15.43 12.74
N ASP A 318 6.07 -15.69 13.77
CA ASP A 318 6.01 -17.01 14.44
C ASP A 318 5.59 -18.13 13.47
N SER A 319 4.82 -17.78 12.43
CA SER A 319 4.39 -18.72 11.39
C SER A 319 5.43 -18.90 10.27
N GLY A 320 6.57 -18.22 10.35
CA GLY A 320 7.66 -18.25 9.37
C GLY A 320 7.58 -17.18 8.26
N PHE A 321 6.64 -16.24 8.35
CA PHE A 321 6.58 -15.12 7.41
C PHE A 321 7.48 -13.98 7.86
N HIS A 322 8.50 -13.66 7.07
CA HIS A 322 9.43 -12.55 7.34
C HIS A 322 9.43 -11.55 6.19
N GLY A 323 8.81 -10.39 6.39
CA GLY A 323 8.81 -9.32 5.41
C GLY A 323 7.67 -8.33 5.58
N VAL A 324 7.54 -7.45 4.59
CA VAL A 324 6.57 -6.38 4.57
C VAL A 324 5.16 -6.95 4.39
N PHE A 325 4.25 -6.46 5.21
CA PHE A 325 2.83 -6.70 5.12
C PHE A 325 2.07 -5.40 5.37
N GLY A 326 0.78 -5.40 5.10
CA GLY A 326 -0.06 -4.31 5.52
C GLY A 326 -1.47 -4.75 5.85
N LEU A 327 -2.11 -3.92 6.65
CA LEU A 327 -3.49 -4.12 7.07
C LEU A 327 -4.36 -3.03 6.45
N ASP A 328 -5.59 -3.40 6.13
CA ASP A 328 -6.61 -2.45 5.69
C ASP A 328 -7.64 -2.22 6.81
N PRO A 329 -7.35 -1.35 7.79
CA PRO A 329 -8.28 -1.03 8.86
C PRO A 329 -9.46 -0.18 8.38
N ILE A 330 -10.60 -0.36 9.02
CA ILE A 330 -11.70 0.60 9.06
C ILE A 330 -11.47 1.42 10.33
N MET A 331 -11.09 2.69 10.13
CA MET A 331 -10.68 3.58 11.21
C MET A 331 -11.85 4.48 11.62
N PRO A 332 -12.11 4.66 12.92
CA PRO A 332 -13.12 5.58 13.38
C PRO A 332 -12.65 7.04 13.19
N LEU A 333 -13.56 7.93 12.80
CA LEU A 333 -13.27 9.37 12.70
C LEU A 333 -13.37 10.10 14.05
N VAL A 334 -14.05 9.49 15.02
CA VAL A 334 -14.26 10.02 16.37
C VAL A 334 -13.80 9.00 17.41
N ASN A 335 -13.51 9.45 18.64
CA ASN A 335 -12.97 8.59 19.71
C ASN A 335 -13.91 7.46 20.20
N LYS A 336 -15.10 7.30 19.59
CA LYS A 336 -16.15 6.38 20.03
C LYS A 336 -16.28 5.12 19.16
N GLY A 337 -15.32 4.82 18.29
CA GLY A 337 -15.37 3.64 17.43
C GLY A 337 -14.14 2.74 17.61
N GLU A 338 -14.32 1.48 17.22
CA GLU A 338 -13.26 0.46 17.23
C GLU A 338 -12.52 0.44 15.90
N VAL A 339 -11.24 0.10 15.94
CA VAL A 339 -10.45 -0.17 14.73
C VAL A 339 -10.65 -1.61 14.32
N PHE A 340 -11.16 -1.84 13.10
CA PHE A 340 -11.40 -3.17 12.57
C PHE A 340 -10.54 -3.44 11.33
N ASN A 341 -9.73 -4.49 11.33
CA ASN A 341 -8.88 -4.83 10.18
C ASN A 341 -9.58 -5.73 9.16
N SER A 342 -9.94 -5.18 8.01
CA SER A 342 -10.72 -5.90 6.99
C SER A 342 -9.91 -6.90 6.15
N GLU A 343 -8.60 -6.70 6.02
CA GLU A 343 -7.74 -7.50 5.15
C GLU A 343 -6.26 -7.43 5.58
N ILE A 344 -5.55 -8.56 5.47
CA ILE A 344 -4.08 -8.63 5.46
C ILE A 344 -3.61 -8.66 4.00
N ASN A 345 -2.61 -7.84 3.69
CA ASN A 345 -1.87 -7.87 2.44
C ASN A 345 -0.42 -8.28 2.75
N ALA A 346 0.01 -9.47 2.34
CA ALA A 346 1.33 -10.03 2.66
C ALA A 346 2.40 -9.59 1.65
N ARG A 347 2.46 -8.28 1.41
CA ARG A 347 3.29 -7.64 0.39
C ARG A 347 3.40 -6.14 0.63
N SER A 348 4.32 -5.49 -0.09
CA SER A 348 4.33 -4.03 -0.19
C SER A 348 3.03 -3.51 -0.83
N GLN A 349 2.48 -2.47 -0.24
CA GLN A 349 1.24 -1.81 -0.62
C GLN A 349 1.51 -0.55 -1.46
N GLY A 350 0.46 -0.05 -2.12
CA GLY A 350 0.55 1.16 -2.95
C GLY A 350 1.06 2.43 -2.23
N PRO A 351 0.78 2.63 -0.93
CA PRO A 351 1.25 3.82 -0.20
C PRO A 351 2.67 3.72 0.34
N ASP A 352 3.30 2.53 0.30
CA ASP A 352 4.60 2.29 0.92
C ASP A 352 5.73 3.16 0.35
N PRO A 353 5.81 3.44 -0.97
CA PRO A 353 6.82 4.36 -1.50
C PRO A 353 6.79 5.74 -0.84
N GLN A 354 5.62 6.25 -0.41
CA GLN A 354 5.55 7.54 0.25
C GLN A 354 5.86 7.44 1.75
N ARG A 355 5.54 6.32 2.39
CA ARG A 355 6.04 6.00 3.75
C ARG A 355 7.55 5.93 3.78
N ALA A 356 8.13 5.25 2.80
CA ALA A 356 9.55 5.14 2.57
C ALA A 356 10.19 6.52 2.37
N TRP A 357 9.60 7.36 1.52
CA TRP A 357 10.05 8.75 1.34
C TRP A 357 10.04 9.54 2.66
N ALA A 358 8.95 9.49 3.44
CA ALA A 358 8.86 10.22 4.70
C ALA A 358 9.89 9.73 5.73
N ALA A 359 10.11 8.41 5.82
CA ALA A 359 11.16 7.81 6.65
C ALA A 359 12.55 8.32 6.23
N HIS A 360 12.83 8.40 4.93
CA HIS A 360 14.08 8.91 4.41
C HIS A 360 14.29 10.40 4.73
N GLN A 361 13.25 11.24 4.63
CA GLN A 361 13.33 12.67 5.00
C GLN A 361 13.76 12.87 6.46
N VAL A 362 13.32 11.97 7.35
CA VAL A 362 13.73 11.99 8.76
C VAL A 362 14.95 11.13 9.04
N GLY A 363 15.57 10.51 8.04
CA GLY A 363 16.86 9.81 8.14
C GLY A 363 16.80 8.44 8.82
N ILE A 364 15.63 7.81 8.89
CA ILE A 364 15.48 6.44 9.42
C ILE A 364 15.40 5.43 8.27
N LEU A 365 15.50 4.13 8.59
CA LEU A 365 15.30 3.07 7.60
C LEU A 365 13.83 2.96 7.18
N THR A 366 13.60 2.58 5.93
CA THR A 366 12.28 2.11 5.45
C THR A 366 12.07 0.64 5.81
N LEU A 367 10.84 0.14 5.68
CA LEU A 367 10.56 -1.27 5.93
C LEU A 367 11.27 -2.17 4.91
N GLU A 368 11.37 -1.71 3.67
CA GLU A 368 12.03 -2.39 2.57
C GLU A 368 13.54 -2.48 2.77
N GLU A 369 14.18 -1.40 3.24
CA GLU A 369 15.61 -1.41 3.60
C GLU A 369 15.88 -2.43 4.72
N MET A 370 15.01 -2.46 5.73
CA MET A 370 15.11 -3.41 6.84
C MET A 370 14.88 -4.86 6.38
N GLN A 371 13.90 -5.10 5.50
CA GLN A 371 13.67 -6.42 4.92
C GLN A 371 14.90 -6.88 4.12
N LEU A 372 15.42 -6.05 3.23
CA LEU A 372 16.61 -6.38 2.44
C LEU A 372 17.80 -6.69 3.33
N ALA A 373 18.06 -5.85 4.34
CA ALA A 373 19.13 -6.09 5.30
C ALA A 373 18.96 -7.44 6.03
N TYR A 374 17.73 -7.78 6.43
CA TYR A 374 17.44 -9.06 7.07
C TYR A 374 17.79 -10.26 6.18
N TYR A 375 17.36 -10.24 4.91
CA TYR A 375 17.67 -11.32 3.96
C TYR A 375 19.15 -11.40 3.57
N LEU A 376 19.88 -10.28 3.66
CA LEU A 376 21.34 -10.24 3.51
C LEU A 376 22.08 -10.76 4.76
N GLY A 377 21.36 -11.19 5.80
CA GLY A 377 21.95 -11.74 7.03
C GLY A 377 22.41 -10.67 8.02
N CYS A 378 21.84 -9.46 7.97
CA CYS A 378 22.14 -8.40 8.94
C CYS A 378 21.82 -8.88 10.36
N PRO A 379 22.77 -8.81 11.30
CA PRO A 379 22.54 -9.25 12.67
C PRO A 379 21.40 -8.48 13.35
N PRO A 380 20.48 -9.16 14.07
CA PRO A 380 19.33 -8.54 14.73
C PRO A 380 19.68 -7.35 15.65
N GLU A 381 20.84 -7.38 16.29
CA GLU A 381 21.32 -6.33 17.19
C GLU A 381 21.67 -5.02 16.47
N LEU A 382 21.88 -5.04 15.14
CA LEU A 382 22.05 -3.84 14.33
C LEU A 382 20.73 -3.13 14.04
N PHE A 383 19.60 -3.82 14.16
CA PHE A 383 18.29 -3.21 13.99
C PHE A 383 17.96 -2.27 15.16
N PRO A 384 17.24 -1.16 14.88
CA PRO A 384 16.68 -0.35 15.96
C PRO A 384 15.71 -1.18 16.78
N LYS A 385 15.59 -0.87 18.08
CA LYS A 385 14.54 -1.49 18.90
C LYS A 385 13.18 -1.08 18.34
N THR A 386 12.26 -2.03 18.23
CA THR A 386 10.90 -1.80 17.68
C THR A 386 10.17 -0.69 18.44
N LYS A 387 10.33 -0.63 19.78
CA LYS A 387 9.79 0.45 20.62
C LYS A 387 10.20 1.85 20.13
N ASP A 388 11.48 2.05 19.84
CA ASP A 388 12.01 3.36 19.43
C ASP A 388 11.59 3.68 17.99
N TYR A 389 11.67 2.69 17.09
CA TYR A 389 11.26 2.87 15.69
C TYR A 389 9.76 3.18 15.59
N ASN A 390 8.92 2.36 16.23
CA ASN A 390 7.47 2.50 16.19
C ASN A 390 7.01 3.79 16.90
N LEU A 391 7.70 4.23 17.95
CA LEU A 391 7.43 5.53 18.56
C LEU A 391 7.64 6.68 17.58
N ILE A 392 8.71 6.66 16.77
CA ILE A 392 8.97 7.69 15.76
C ILE A 392 7.90 7.62 14.67
N THR A 393 7.63 6.43 14.13
CA THR A 393 6.73 6.28 12.98
C THR A 393 5.27 6.52 13.32
N ARG A 394 4.87 6.27 14.57
CA ARG A 394 3.56 6.69 15.13
C ARG A 394 3.27 8.17 14.96
N TRP A 395 4.31 8.99 15.00
CA TRP A 395 4.20 10.45 14.85
C TRP A 395 4.62 10.95 13.48
N LEU A 396 5.14 10.08 12.61
CA LEU A 396 5.66 10.44 11.30
C LEU A 396 4.51 10.76 10.35
N ARG A 397 4.32 12.06 10.09
CA ARG A 397 3.37 12.59 9.14
C ARG A 397 3.95 12.55 7.74
N ILE A 398 3.11 12.20 6.77
CA ILE A 398 3.45 12.35 5.37
C ILE A 398 2.75 13.63 4.90
N PRO A 399 3.48 14.59 4.32
CA PRO A 399 2.87 15.73 3.67
C PRO A 399 1.79 15.25 2.70
N PRO A 400 0.66 15.96 2.59
CA PRO A 400 -0.35 15.62 1.61
C PRO A 400 0.31 15.55 0.23
N TYR A 401 0.15 14.41 -0.45
CA TYR A 401 0.49 14.27 -1.86
C TYR A 401 -0.74 13.74 -2.60
N LEU A 402 -0.91 14.17 -3.83
CA LEU A 402 -1.95 13.68 -4.73
C LEU A 402 -1.32 12.71 -5.71
N LYS A 403 -1.95 11.56 -5.96
CA LYS A 403 -1.60 10.68 -7.08
C LYS A 403 -2.61 10.93 -8.19
N LEU A 404 -2.14 11.42 -9.33
CA LEU A 404 -2.98 11.64 -10.51
C LEU A 404 -2.69 10.59 -11.55
N PHE A 405 -3.73 9.86 -11.95
CA PHE A 405 -3.67 8.97 -13.08
C PHE A 405 -4.15 9.74 -14.31
N PRO A 406 -3.27 10.11 -15.25
CA PRO A 406 -3.69 10.75 -16.49
C PRO A 406 -4.40 9.70 -17.34
N LYS A 407 -5.72 9.62 -17.20
CA LYS A 407 -6.59 9.14 -18.26
C LYS A 407 -7.62 10.23 -18.54
N HIS A 408 -7.71 10.60 -19.81
CA HIS A 408 -8.65 11.54 -20.44
C HIS A 408 -9.53 12.37 -19.49
N ASP A 409 -9.32 13.70 -19.46
CA ASP A 409 -10.25 14.70 -18.90
C ASP A 409 -11.03 14.28 -17.63
N GLN A 410 -10.33 13.74 -16.64
CA GLN A 410 -10.94 13.30 -15.39
C GLN A 410 -10.79 14.31 -14.25
N VAL A 411 -11.72 14.22 -13.30
CA VAL A 411 -11.81 15.02 -12.08
C VAL A 411 -10.73 14.54 -11.09
N VAL A 412 -9.91 15.47 -10.64
CA VAL A 412 -8.58 15.31 -10.02
C VAL A 412 -8.64 15.42 -8.49
N ARG A 413 -9.65 16.07 -7.89
CA ARG A 413 -9.84 16.10 -6.42
C ARG A 413 -11.20 16.66 -5.99
N ARG A 414 -11.65 16.27 -4.79
CA ARG A 414 -12.51 17.07 -3.89
C ARG A 414 -11.61 17.57 -2.74
N ASN A 415 -11.44 18.88 -2.58
CA ASN A 415 -11.01 19.48 -1.31
C ASN A 415 -12.19 20.28 -0.72
N PHE A 416 -11.99 20.97 0.42
CA PHE A 416 -13.01 21.83 1.04
C PHE A 416 -13.54 22.96 0.13
N ASN A 417 -12.88 23.25 -1.01
CA ASN A 417 -13.17 24.38 -1.91
C ASN A 417 -13.58 23.99 -3.35
N GLY A 418 -13.86 22.70 -3.64
CA GLY A 418 -14.45 22.27 -4.93
C GLY A 418 -13.68 21.21 -5.72
N TYR A 419 -14.10 20.99 -6.97
CA TYR A 419 -13.54 20.00 -7.91
C TYR A 419 -12.30 20.55 -8.60
N TRP A 420 -11.23 19.77 -8.67
CA TRP A 420 -10.13 20.03 -9.61
C TRP A 420 -10.34 19.17 -10.85
N LYS A 421 -10.10 19.68 -12.06
CA LYS A 421 -10.25 18.94 -13.33
C LYS A 421 -8.97 19.07 -14.14
N TRP A 422 -8.47 17.96 -14.67
CA TRP A 422 -7.52 18.01 -15.76
C TRP A 422 -8.31 18.24 -17.05
N ARG A 423 -8.04 19.34 -17.76
CA ARG A 423 -8.65 19.63 -19.07
C ARG A 423 -7.61 20.25 -19.98
N ASN A 424 -7.41 19.69 -21.17
CA ASN A 424 -6.51 20.25 -22.19
C ASN A 424 -5.08 20.55 -21.68
N GLY A 425 -4.51 19.70 -20.82
CA GLY A 425 -3.18 19.92 -20.24
C GLY A 425 -3.13 20.94 -19.08
N LEU A 426 -4.29 21.33 -18.54
CA LEU A 426 -4.41 22.28 -17.43
C LEU A 426 -5.08 21.65 -16.21
N VAL A 427 -4.63 22.03 -15.02
CA VAL A 427 -5.31 21.78 -13.74
C VAL A 427 -6.24 22.97 -13.46
N GLN A 428 -7.55 22.77 -13.55
CA GLN A 428 -8.57 23.81 -13.33
C GLN A 428 -9.34 23.55 -12.02
N THR A 429 -9.62 24.57 -11.22
CA THR A 429 -10.61 24.49 -10.13
C THR A 429 -12.03 24.70 -10.67
N SER A 430 -13.03 24.11 -10.01
CA SER A 430 -14.44 24.40 -10.26
C SER A 430 -14.94 25.65 -9.53
N SER A 431 -14.18 26.17 -8.55
CA SER A 431 -14.42 27.49 -8.01
C SER A 431 -13.98 28.53 -9.05
N LYS A 432 -14.86 29.50 -9.34
CA LYS A 432 -14.56 30.64 -10.22
C LYS A 432 -13.31 31.36 -9.69
N GLY A 433 -12.18 31.28 -10.42
CA GLY A 433 -11.06 32.22 -10.24
C GLY A 433 -9.64 31.67 -10.20
N ALA A 434 -9.41 30.36 -10.06
CA ALA A 434 -8.04 29.81 -9.99
C ALA A 434 -7.75 28.81 -11.12
N SER A 435 -7.17 29.29 -12.22
CA SER A 435 -6.60 28.44 -13.26
C SER A 435 -5.08 28.35 -13.09
N LEU A 436 -4.54 27.15 -12.89
CA LEU A 436 -3.10 26.94 -12.89
C LEU A 436 -2.64 26.73 -14.34
N ARG A 437 -1.98 27.73 -14.93
CA ARG A 437 -1.48 27.63 -16.30
C ARG A 437 -0.10 26.96 -16.28
N ILE A 438 -0.03 25.71 -16.71
CA ILE A 438 1.24 25.02 -16.96
C ILE A 438 1.59 25.30 -18.42
N SER A 439 2.56 26.17 -18.68
CA SER A 439 3.03 26.44 -20.04
C SER A 439 4.00 25.36 -20.51
N GLY A 440 3.66 24.71 -21.63
CA GLY A 440 4.48 23.68 -22.29
C GLY A 440 4.14 22.25 -21.85
N ALA A 441 4.46 21.28 -22.71
CA ALA A 441 4.37 19.87 -22.36
C ALA A 441 5.37 19.59 -21.21
N PRO A 442 4.92 19.14 -20.04
CA PRO A 442 5.81 18.93 -18.90
C PRO A 442 6.82 17.83 -19.25
N ARG A 443 8.10 18.10 -19.00
CA ARG A 443 9.17 17.10 -19.16
C ARG A 443 9.38 16.36 -17.84
N VAL A 444 9.75 15.09 -17.94
CA VAL A 444 10.16 14.25 -16.81
C VAL A 444 11.23 14.96 -15.99
N GLY A 445 11.04 15.03 -14.67
CA GLY A 445 11.98 15.72 -13.76
C GLY A 445 11.87 17.25 -13.74
N GLN A 446 10.99 17.86 -14.53
CA GLN A 446 10.74 19.30 -14.49
C GLN A 446 10.03 19.67 -13.18
N LYS A 447 10.64 20.56 -12.39
CA LYS A 447 9.98 21.23 -11.28
C LYS A 447 9.18 22.40 -11.82
N ILE A 448 7.88 22.41 -11.61
CA ILE A 448 7.03 23.55 -11.95
C ILE A 448 6.57 24.15 -10.62
N VAL A 449 6.99 25.40 -10.39
CA VAL A 449 6.49 26.22 -9.29
C VAL A 449 5.34 27.03 -9.85
N ALA A 450 4.14 26.83 -9.31
CA ALA A 450 2.99 27.64 -9.67
C ALA A 450 2.49 28.39 -8.44
N SER A 451 2.31 29.69 -8.61
CA SER A 451 1.75 30.59 -7.61
C SER A 451 0.25 30.79 -7.88
N SER A 452 -0.58 30.57 -6.86
CA SER A 452 -1.84 31.32 -6.73
C SER A 452 -1.61 32.46 -5.73
N PRO A 453 -2.49 33.49 -5.70
CA PRO A 453 -2.38 34.59 -4.76
C PRO A 453 -2.26 34.16 -3.28
N ASP A 454 -2.76 32.96 -2.94
CA ASP A 454 -2.92 32.54 -1.54
C ASP A 454 -2.17 31.24 -1.18
N ASN A 455 -1.51 30.56 -2.12
CA ASN A 455 -0.81 29.29 -1.83
C ASN A 455 0.28 28.96 -2.87
N PHE A 456 1.42 28.43 -2.41
CA PHE A 456 2.45 27.84 -3.27
C PHE A 456 2.18 26.35 -3.49
N LEU A 457 2.08 25.93 -4.75
CA LEU A 457 2.08 24.52 -5.15
C LEU A 457 3.46 24.14 -5.69
N TYR A 458 4.05 23.07 -5.16
CA TYR A 458 5.15 22.37 -5.82
C TYR A 458 4.59 21.19 -6.60
N VAL A 459 4.85 21.16 -7.91
CA VAL A 459 4.50 20.02 -8.76
C VAL A 459 5.78 19.32 -9.22
N LYS A 460 5.95 18.04 -8.85
CA LYS A 460 7.02 17.18 -9.37
C LYS A 460 6.39 16.13 -10.29
N PHE A 461 6.82 16.09 -11.54
CA PHE A 461 6.41 15.07 -12.50
C PHE A 461 7.32 13.85 -12.39
N LEU A 462 6.75 12.69 -12.02
CA LEU A 462 7.41 11.39 -11.99
C LEU A 462 6.73 10.48 -13.01
N ASP A 463 7.19 10.55 -14.27
CA ASP A 463 6.93 9.68 -15.44
C ASP A 463 5.49 9.30 -15.84
N VAL A 464 4.49 9.51 -14.99
CA VAL A 464 3.03 9.38 -15.21
C VAL A 464 2.24 9.81 -13.97
N ASP A 465 2.90 9.94 -12.81
CA ASP A 465 2.33 10.43 -11.56
C ASP A 465 2.76 11.90 -11.33
N MET A 466 1.82 12.74 -10.90
CA MET A 466 2.07 14.14 -10.53
C MET A 466 2.02 14.28 -9.02
N GLU A 467 3.13 14.66 -8.37
CA GLU A 467 3.15 14.96 -6.94
C GLU A 467 2.89 16.45 -6.71
N ILE A 468 1.89 16.77 -5.89
CA ILE A 468 1.54 18.14 -5.50
C ILE A 468 1.82 18.32 -4.00
N PHE A 469 2.58 19.36 -3.63
CA PHE A 469 2.78 19.78 -2.24
C PHE A 469 2.28 21.21 -2.04
N THR A 470 1.69 21.52 -0.89
CA THR A 470 1.39 22.89 -0.47
C THR A 470 2.38 23.37 0.59
N LYS A 471 2.78 24.65 0.51
CA LYS A 471 3.66 25.28 1.51
C LYS A 471 2.81 26.17 2.43
N GLU A 472 2.53 25.64 3.64
CA GLU A 472 1.95 26.32 4.83
C GLU A 472 0.42 26.51 4.90
N GLU A 473 -0.19 25.97 5.98
CA GLU A 473 -0.99 26.74 6.97
C GLU A 473 -1.45 25.84 8.16
N GLN A 474 -1.11 26.28 9.39
CA GLN A 474 -1.74 25.92 10.67
C GLN A 474 -2.56 27.16 11.14
N PRO A 475 -3.36 27.16 12.24
CA PRO A 475 -4.32 26.19 12.77
C PRO A 475 -5.66 26.89 13.16
N LYS A 476 -6.78 26.65 12.47
CA LYS A 476 -8.13 26.89 13.02
C LYS A 476 -9.12 25.89 12.43
N LEU A 477 -9.36 24.79 13.13
CA LEU A 477 -10.47 23.88 12.85
C LEU A 477 -11.28 23.71 14.13
N THR A 478 -12.12 24.71 14.37
CA THR A 478 -13.30 24.66 15.25
C THR A 478 -14.56 24.31 14.40
N PRO A 479 -15.71 23.97 15.02
CA PRO A 479 -16.69 22.89 14.71
C PRO A 479 -17.20 22.57 13.29
N LEU A 480 -16.76 23.24 12.23
CA LEU A 480 -17.28 23.05 10.86
C LEU A 480 -16.96 21.66 10.26
N ALA A 481 -15.93 20.99 10.76
CA ALA A 481 -15.57 19.63 10.32
C ALA A 481 -16.57 18.55 10.79
N LEU A 482 -17.31 18.78 11.88
CA LEU A 482 -18.37 17.85 12.31
C LEU A 482 -19.66 18.02 11.49
N GLU A 483 -19.97 19.24 11.06
CA GLU A 483 -21.20 19.53 10.31
C GLU A 483 -21.15 18.98 8.88
N ILE A 484 -19.97 19.01 8.24
CA ILE A 484 -19.77 18.47 6.88
C ILE A 484 -19.73 16.93 6.89
N VAL A 485 -19.24 16.30 7.96
CA VAL A 485 -19.29 14.84 8.11
C VAL A 485 -20.74 14.39 8.31
N ASN A 486 -21.53 15.07 9.15
CA ASN A 486 -22.93 14.72 9.35
C ASN A 486 -23.79 14.91 8.08
N HIS A 487 -23.48 15.90 7.23
CA HIS A 487 -24.22 16.14 5.99
C HIS A 487 -23.87 15.16 4.85
N LEU A 488 -22.68 14.55 4.89
CA LEU A 488 -22.24 13.57 3.88
C LEU A 488 -22.63 12.12 4.19
N TYR A 489 -22.93 11.80 5.46
CA TYR A 489 -23.36 10.47 5.88
C TYR A 489 -24.88 10.34 6.07
N ALA A 490 -25.66 11.42 5.99
CA ALA A 490 -27.12 11.38 6.12
C ALA A 490 -27.87 10.90 4.86
N ASN A 491 -27.16 10.62 3.75
CA ASN A 491 -27.77 10.17 2.47
C ASN A 491 -27.09 8.91 1.90
N ILE A 492 -26.60 8.02 2.76
CA ILE A 492 -26.16 6.65 2.41
C ILE A 492 -27.01 5.65 3.18
#